data_AF-A0A350BZJ4-F1
#
_entry.id   AF-A0A350BZJ4-F1
#
_cell.length_a   1.000
_cell.length_b   1.000
_cell.length_c   1.000
_cell.angle_alpha   90.00
_cell.angle_beta   90.00
_cell.angle_gamma   90.00
#
_symmetry.space_group_name_H-M   'P 1'
#
loop_
_entity.id
_entity.type
_entity.pdbx_description
1 polymer ?
#
loop_
_entity_poly.entity_id
_entity_poly.type
_entity_poly.pdbx_seq_one_letter_code
_entity_poly.pdbx_strand_id
1 'polypeptide(L)'
;CVLDTFVAIVSGLIIFPACFSYGVETTAGPALIFITLPQVFIHMAGGRIWGTLFFLFMTFASFSTVIAVFENLIAAGIDNFGWSRKQSSLINLFILLIGSLPCVFGYNIWSNLHLIGGRDVLDSEDFIVSNLLLPIGAMIYVLFCTSKWGWGFDKYLRECNYGGGYKMKKWLKPYFMYVLPILTLVILIQGLLA
;
A
#
# COMPACT_ATOMS: atom_id res chain seq x y z
N CYS A 1 -1.90 -0.99 -13.30
CA CYS A 1 -2.55 0.34 -13.29
C CYS A 1 -4.00 0.27 -13.75
N VAL A 2 -4.33 -0.01 -15.02
CA VAL A 2 -5.73 0.04 -15.48
C VAL A 2 -6.66 -0.89 -14.68
N LEU A 3 -6.26 -2.14 -14.47
CA LEU A 3 -7.05 -3.10 -13.68
C LEU A 3 -7.22 -2.64 -12.22
N ASP A 4 -6.14 -2.16 -11.61
CA ASP A 4 -6.12 -1.66 -10.23
C ASP A 4 -7.06 -0.46 -10.05
N THR A 5 -6.98 0.53 -10.96
CA THR A 5 -7.89 1.68 -10.99
C THR A 5 -9.34 1.26 -11.23
N PHE A 6 -9.57 0.31 -12.13
CA PHE A 6 -10.91 -0.20 -12.39
C PHE A 6 -11.52 -0.86 -11.15
N VAL A 7 -10.76 -1.73 -10.47
CA VAL A 7 -11.20 -2.39 -9.24
C VAL A 7 -11.46 -1.36 -8.13
N ALA A 8 -10.59 -0.34 -7.99
CA ALA A 8 -10.79 0.73 -7.02
C ALA A 8 -12.08 1.53 -7.26
N ILE A 9 -12.37 1.89 -8.51
CA ILE A 9 -13.59 2.62 -8.88
C ILE A 9 -14.84 1.76 -8.60
N VAL A 10 -14.82 0.48 -9.02
CA VAL A 10 -15.94 -0.44 -8.79
C VAL A 10 -16.18 -0.65 -7.30
N SER A 11 -15.11 -0.82 -6.51
CA SER A 11 -15.21 -0.95 -5.05
C SER A 11 -15.83 0.29 -4.40
N GLY A 12 -15.39 1.50 -4.78
CA GLY A 12 -15.96 2.75 -4.28
C GLY A 12 -17.44 2.90 -4.62
N LEU A 13 -17.84 2.53 -5.85
CA LEU A 13 -19.24 2.55 -6.30
C LEU A 13 -20.13 1.53 -5.55
N ILE A 14 -19.55 0.48 -4.95
CA ILE A 14 -20.29 -0.47 -4.13
C ILE A 14 -20.38 0.01 -2.68
N ILE A 15 -19.26 0.48 -2.11
CA ILE A 15 -19.16 0.81 -0.69
C ILE A 15 -19.90 2.11 -0.34
N PHE A 16 -19.72 3.20 -1.09
CA PHE A 16 -20.32 4.48 -0.71
C PHE A 16 -21.86 4.46 -0.73
N PRO A 17 -22.53 3.96 -1.78
CA PRO A 17 -23.99 3.86 -1.77
C PRO A 17 -24.52 2.94 -0.67
N ALA A 18 -23.81 1.86 -0.37
CA ALA A 18 -24.12 1.00 0.76
C ALA A 18 -24.03 1.78 2.09
N CYS A 19 -22.95 2.51 2.35
CA CYS A 19 -22.82 3.32 3.57
C CYS A 19 -23.97 4.30 3.72
N PHE A 20 -24.34 5.03 2.66
CA PHE A 20 -25.45 5.99 2.70
C PHE A 20 -26.81 5.31 2.88
N SER A 21 -27.04 4.15 2.26
CA SER A 21 -28.31 3.43 2.38
C SER A 21 -28.52 2.80 3.75
N TYR A 22 -27.44 2.41 4.45
CA TYR A 22 -27.50 1.75 5.76
C TYR A 22 -27.12 2.69 6.92
N GLY A 23 -26.88 3.97 6.65
CA GLY A 23 -26.54 4.97 7.68
C GLY A 23 -25.20 4.72 8.38
N VAL A 24 -24.26 4.05 7.71
CA VAL A 24 -22.92 3.77 8.26
C VAL A 24 -22.02 4.97 8.04
N GLU A 25 -21.32 5.40 9.09
CA GLU A 25 -20.40 6.54 9.04
C GLU A 25 -19.21 6.23 8.12
N THR A 26 -19.04 7.01 7.05
CA THR A 26 -17.98 6.78 6.04
C THR A 26 -16.58 7.12 6.52
N THR A 27 -16.45 7.62 7.74
CA THR A 27 -15.20 8.06 8.40
C THR A 27 -14.52 6.96 9.21
N ALA A 28 -15.11 5.76 9.31
CA ALA A 28 -14.61 4.66 10.15
C ALA A 28 -13.31 3.99 9.68
N GLY A 29 -12.61 4.56 8.70
CA GLY A 29 -11.28 4.12 8.27
C GLY A 29 -11.23 2.65 7.81
N PRO A 30 -10.16 1.90 8.11
CA PRO A 30 -9.98 0.50 7.70
C PRO A 30 -11.09 -0.45 8.18
N ALA A 31 -11.72 -0.14 9.32
CA ALA A 31 -12.80 -0.93 9.88
C ALA A 31 -14.12 -0.81 9.09
N LEU A 32 -14.25 0.20 8.23
CA LEU A 32 -15.48 0.48 7.46
C LEU A 32 -15.92 -0.71 6.62
N ILE A 33 -14.98 -1.42 5.99
CA ILE A 33 -15.27 -2.58 5.15
C ILE A 33 -15.84 -3.73 5.98
N PHE A 34 -15.32 -3.92 7.20
CA PHE A 34 -15.74 -4.97 8.12
C PHE A 34 -17.06 -4.67 8.84
N ILE A 35 -17.50 -3.41 8.86
CA ILE A 35 -18.79 -3.00 9.44
C ILE A 35 -19.85 -2.90 8.35
N THR A 36 -19.56 -2.21 7.26
CA THR A 36 -20.54 -1.88 6.21
C THR A 36 -20.94 -3.11 5.40
N LEU A 37 -19.97 -3.92 4.97
CA LEU A 37 -20.28 -5.02 4.04
C LEU A 37 -21.09 -6.15 4.68
N PRO A 38 -20.83 -6.57 5.93
CA PRO A 38 -21.73 -7.52 6.59
C PRO A 38 -23.16 -6.99 6.73
N GLN A 39 -23.35 -5.71 7.02
CA GLN A 39 -24.69 -5.10 7.08
C GLN A 39 -25.41 -5.19 5.72
N VAL A 40 -24.70 -4.88 4.62
CA VAL A 40 -25.23 -5.04 3.26
C VAL A 40 -25.64 -6.49 2.99
N PHE A 41 -24.77 -7.45 3.33
CA PHE A 41 -25.05 -8.86 3.07
C PHE A 41 -26.25 -9.38 3.86
N ILE A 42 -26.47 -8.94 5.10
CA ILE A 42 -27.63 -9.37 5.92
C ILE A 42 -28.96 -9.00 5.25
N HIS A 43 -29.02 -7.86 4.58
CA HIS A 43 -30.22 -7.38 3.89
C HIS A 43 -30.39 -7.95 2.48
N MET A 44 -29.42 -8.72 1.96
CA MET A 44 -29.50 -9.40 0.67
C MET A 44 -30.05 -10.82 0.82
N ALA A 45 -30.90 -11.24 -0.12
CA ALA A 45 -31.32 -12.64 -0.22
C ALA A 45 -30.10 -13.55 -0.46
N GLY A 46 -29.88 -14.53 0.42
CA GLY A 46 -28.67 -15.38 0.36
C GLY A 46 -27.40 -14.70 0.84
N GLY A 47 -27.51 -13.62 1.63
CA GLY A 47 -26.39 -12.85 2.19
C GLY A 47 -25.22 -13.64 2.75
N ARG A 48 -25.49 -14.77 3.40
CA ARG A 48 -24.45 -15.65 3.94
C ARG A 48 -23.51 -16.21 2.86
N ILE A 49 -24.03 -16.57 1.69
CA ILE A 49 -23.22 -17.08 0.56
C ILE A 49 -22.33 -15.96 0.01
N TRP A 50 -22.91 -14.78 -0.21
CA TRP A 50 -22.19 -13.62 -0.74
C TRP A 50 -21.11 -13.13 0.23
N GLY A 51 -21.43 -13.07 1.54
CA GLY A 51 -20.46 -12.72 2.58
C GLY A 51 -19.30 -13.72 2.66
N THR A 52 -19.58 -15.02 2.62
CA THR A 52 -18.52 -16.05 2.63
C THR A 52 -17.61 -15.93 1.41
N LEU A 53 -18.17 -15.77 0.20
CA LEU A 53 -17.37 -15.61 -1.02
C LEU A 53 -16.53 -14.32 -0.96
N PHE A 54 -17.10 -13.23 -0.46
CA PHE A 54 -16.40 -11.96 -0.34
C PHE A 54 -15.17 -12.05 0.58
N PHE A 55 -15.34 -12.58 1.80
CA PHE A 55 -14.21 -12.74 2.73
C PHE A 55 -13.18 -13.76 2.23
N LEU A 56 -13.61 -14.80 1.52
CA LEU A 56 -12.71 -15.76 0.89
C LEU A 56 -11.83 -15.08 -0.17
N PHE A 57 -12.42 -14.31 -1.09
CA PHE A 57 -11.66 -13.59 -2.11
C PHE A 57 -10.79 -12.47 -1.52
N MET A 58 -11.28 -11.76 -0.51
CA MET A 58 -10.49 -10.77 0.22
C MET A 58 -9.24 -11.40 0.85
N THR A 59 -9.39 -12.60 1.40
CA THR A 59 -8.27 -13.34 1.98
C THR A 59 -7.25 -13.69 0.90
N PHE A 60 -7.66 -14.31 -0.22
CA PHE A 60 -6.73 -14.60 -1.31
C PHE A 60 -6.03 -13.34 -1.87
N ALA A 61 -6.77 -12.24 -2.03
CA ALA A 61 -6.21 -10.97 -2.46
C ALA A 61 -5.16 -10.44 -1.47
N SER A 62 -5.47 -10.44 -0.18
CA SER A 62 -4.54 -10.03 0.89
C SER A 62 -3.30 -10.93 0.96
N PHE A 63 -3.45 -12.25 0.86
CA PHE A 63 -2.32 -13.17 0.83
C PHE A 63 -1.39 -12.90 -0.36
N SER A 64 -1.94 -12.59 -1.53
CA SER A 64 -1.13 -12.30 -2.72
C SER A 64 -0.24 -11.06 -2.55
N THR A 65 -0.74 -10.00 -1.91
CA THR A 65 0.04 -8.77 -1.67
C THR A 65 1.09 -8.99 -0.59
N VAL A 66 0.73 -9.70 0.50
CA VAL A 66 1.68 -10.06 1.56
C VAL A 66 2.82 -10.89 1.01
N ILE A 67 2.54 -11.92 0.21
CA ILE A 67 3.59 -12.77 -0.40
C ILE A 67 4.53 -11.94 -1.27
N ALA A 68 4.01 -11.00 -2.07
CA ALA A 68 4.84 -10.14 -2.92
C ALA A 68 5.79 -9.23 -2.09
N VAL A 69 5.29 -8.66 -0.99
CA VAL A 69 6.11 -7.85 -0.08
C VAL A 69 7.17 -8.70 0.61
N PHE A 70 6.79 -9.89 1.10
CA PHE A 70 7.71 -10.83 1.74
C PHE A 70 8.82 -11.31 0.82
N GLU A 71 8.51 -11.62 -0.44
CA GLU A 71 9.53 -12.03 -1.41
C GLU A 71 10.54 -10.90 -1.65
N ASN A 72 10.09 -9.63 -1.68
CA ASN A 72 10.99 -8.48 -1.81
C ASN A 72 11.93 -8.36 -0.60
N LEU A 73 11.41 -8.50 0.63
CA LEU A 73 12.25 -8.50 1.84
C LEU A 73 13.23 -9.68 1.86
N ILE A 74 12.80 -10.87 1.41
CA ILE A 74 13.67 -12.04 1.32
C ILE A 74 14.78 -11.81 0.30
N ALA A 75 14.45 -11.30 -0.88
CA ALA A 75 15.42 -10.97 -1.92
C ALA A 75 16.44 -9.94 -1.43
N ALA A 76 15.98 -8.85 -0.80
CA ALA A 76 16.85 -7.85 -0.19
C ALA A 76 17.77 -8.44 0.90
N GLY A 77 17.28 -9.40 1.68
CA GLY A 77 18.08 -10.11 2.68
C GLY A 77 19.14 -11.02 2.06
N ILE A 78 18.81 -11.71 0.97
CA ILE A 78 19.76 -12.57 0.23
C ILE A 78 20.83 -11.71 -0.45
N ASP A 79 20.43 -10.64 -1.14
CA ASP A 79 21.34 -9.82 -1.95
C ASP A 79 22.26 -8.95 -1.09
N ASN A 80 21.77 -8.40 0.03
CA ASN A 80 22.59 -7.52 0.88
C ASN A 80 23.37 -8.27 1.97
N PHE A 81 22.79 -9.34 2.55
CA PHE A 81 23.40 -10.06 3.69
C PHE A 81 23.92 -11.45 3.33
N GLY A 82 23.72 -11.92 2.10
CA GLY A 82 24.18 -13.24 1.65
C GLY A 82 23.47 -14.41 2.35
N TRP A 83 22.30 -14.16 2.96
CA TRP A 83 21.57 -15.17 3.72
C TRP A 83 20.96 -16.23 2.82
N SER A 84 20.77 -17.45 3.36
CA SER A 84 19.99 -18.47 2.67
C SER A 84 18.50 -18.13 2.71
N ARG A 85 17.73 -18.51 1.68
CA ARG A 85 16.27 -18.27 1.59
C ARG A 85 15.52 -18.63 2.87
N LYS A 86 15.86 -19.77 3.49
CA LYS A 86 15.22 -20.26 4.72
C LYS A 86 15.52 -19.37 5.94
N GLN A 87 16.73 -18.83 6.02
CA GLN A 87 17.12 -17.93 7.11
C GLN A 87 16.42 -16.59 6.96
N SER A 88 16.44 -16.00 5.76
CA SER A 88 15.72 -14.75 5.49
C SER A 88 14.23 -14.86 5.74
N SER A 89 13.59 -15.98 5.36
CA SER A 89 12.15 -16.16 5.60
C SER A 89 11.81 -16.28 7.10
N LEU A 90 12.64 -16.98 7.88
CA LEU A 90 12.43 -17.12 9.33
C LEU A 90 12.62 -15.80 10.07
N ILE A 91 13.65 -15.04 9.70
CA ILE A 91 13.92 -13.72 10.29
C ILE A 91 12.79 -12.75 9.95
N ASN A 92 12.36 -12.70 8.68
CA ASN A 92 11.23 -11.86 8.27
C ASN A 92 9.92 -12.25 8.95
N LEU A 93 9.68 -13.55 9.17
CA LEU A 93 8.52 -14.02 9.93
C LEU A 93 8.56 -13.54 11.39
N PHE A 94 9.72 -13.62 12.04
CA PHE A 94 9.88 -13.17 13.42
C PHE A 94 9.73 -11.65 13.55
N ILE A 95 10.29 -10.89 12.60
CA ILE A 95 10.12 -9.44 12.53
C ILE A 95 8.65 -9.07 12.31
N LEU A 96 7.93 -9.77 11.42
CA LEU A 96 6.50 -9.52 11.20
C LEU A 96 5.69 -9.84 12.46
N LEU A 97 5.95 -10.97 13.11
CA LEU A 97 5.24 -11.32 14.34
C LEU A 97 5.47 -10.27 15.42
N ILE A 98 6.71 -9.83 15.60
CA ILE A 98 7.01 -8.77 16.59
C ILE A 98 6.42 -7.42 16.18
N GLY A 99 6.47 -7.04 14.89
CA GLY A 99 5.93 -5.78 14.41
C GLY A 99 4.40 -5.71 14.38
N SER A 100 3.73 -6.84 14.18
CA SER A 100 2.26 -6.91 14.20
C SER A 100 1.67 -6.95 15.62
N LEU A 101 2.43 -7.37 16.62
CA LEU A 101 1.98 -7.39 18.01
C LEU A 101 1.60 -6.00 18.55
N PRO A 102 2.41 -4.93 18.38
CA PRO A 102 2.04 -3.56 18.74
C PRO A 102 0.74 -3.10 18.06
N CYS A 103 0.55 -3.41 16.77
CA CYS A 103 -0.68 -3.09 16.04
C CYS A 103 -1.91 -3.76 16.66
N VAL A 104 -1.81 -5.05 17.01
CA VAL A 104 -2.92 -5.80 17.63
C VAL A 104 -3.20 -5.31 19.05
N PHE A 105 -2.15 -5.01 19.83
CA PHE A 105 -2.29 -4.48 21.18
C PHE A 105 -2.82 -3.04 21.20
N GLY A 106 -2.52 -2.24 20.17
CA GLY A 106 -3.05 -0.88 19.99
C GLY A 106 -4.58 -0.85 19.97
N TYR A 107 -5.23 -1.84 19.34
CA TYR A 107 -6.70 -1.95 19.31
C TYR A 107 -7.35 -2.38 20.63
N ASN A 108 -6.59 -2.86 21.63
CA ASN A 108 -7.16 -3.49 22.82
C ASN A 108 -6.59 -2.95 24.14
N ILE A 109 -5.30 -3.18 24.41
CA ILE A 109 -4.68 -2.90 25.72
C ILE A 109 -3.97 -1.52 25.72
N TRP A 110 -3.50 -1.08 24.55
CA TRP A 110 -2.72 0.14 24.35
C TRP A 110 -3.49 1.27 23.66
N SER A 111 -4.83 1.28 23.73
CA SER A 111 -5.67 2.31 23.10
C SER A 111 -5.46 3.73 23.67
N ASN A 112 -4.64 3.89 24.72
CA ASN A 112 -4.25 5.18 25.31
C ASN A 112 -2.81 5.60 24.97
N LEU A 113 -2.04 4.78 24.24
CA LEU A 113 -0.68 5.12 23.82
C LEU A 113 -0.69 5.84 22.47
N HIS A 114 -0.93 7.15 22.55
CA HIS A 114 -0.83 8.05 21.41
C HIS A 114 0.64 8.44 21.17
N LEU A 115 1.35 7.63 20.40
CA LEU A 115 2.77 7.86 20.07
C LEU A 115 2.97 9.13 19.22
N ILE A 116 2.03 9.44 18.32
CA ILE A 116 2.09 10.63 17.45
C ILE A 116 0.70 11.27 17.36
N GLY A 117 0.56 12.47 17.92
CA GLY A 117 -0.56 13.38 17.61
C GLY A 117 -1.99 12.92 17.96
N GLY A 118 -2.18 11.89 18.80
CA GLY A 118 -3.50 11.37 19.15
C GLY A 118 -3.98 10.18 18.31
N ARG A 119 -3.11 9.61 17.46
CA ARG A 119 -3.42 8.44 16.63
C ARG A 119 -3.12 7.13 17.35
N ASP A 120 -3.85 6.08 16.99
CA ASP A 120 -3.56 4.71 17.43
C ASP A 120 -2.21 4.23 16.87
N VAL A 121 -1.68 3.13 17.40
CA VAL A 121 -0.38 2.55 16.98
C VAL A 121 -0.38 2.21 15.49
N LEU A 122 -1.46 1.61 14.97
CA LEU A 122 -1.57 1.28 13.55
C LEU A 122 -1.59 2.53 12.66
N ASP A 123 -2.37 3.55 13.05
CA ASP A 123 -2.47 4.79 12.28
C ASP A 123 -1.15 5.57 12.29
N SER A 124 -0.38 5.47 13.38
CA SER A 124 0.97 6.04 13.47
C SER A 124 1.96 5.30 12.57
N GLU A 125 1.90 3.97 12.51
CA GLU A 125 2.71 3.17 11.60
C GLU A 125 2.34 3.44 10.14
N ASP A 126 1.04 3.48 9.80
CA ASP A 126 0.57 3.83 8.46
C ASP A 126 1.00 5.25 8.09
N PHE A 127 0.94 6.21 9.01
CA PHE A 127 1.45 7.55 8.74
C PHE A 127 2.94 7.56 8.40
N ILE A 128 3.77 6.89 9.20
CA ILE A 128 5.22 6.83 8.97
C ILE A 128 5.53 6.15 7.63
N VAL A 129 4.85 5.05 7.32
CA VAL A 129 5.14 4.29 6.10
C VAL A 129 4.50 4.93 4.87
N SER A 130 3.18 5.10 4.88
CA SER A 130 2.38 5.52 3.73
C SER A 130 2.53 7.01 3.41
N ASN A 131 2.65 7.89 4.42
CA ASN A 131 2.75 9.34 4.19
C ASN A 131 4.18 9.87 4.15
N LEU A 132 5.14 9.18 4.78
CA LEU A 132 6.53 9.66 4.85
C LEU A 132 7.49 8.76 4.06
N LEU A 133 7.59 7.47 4.39
CA LEU A 133 8.61 6.59 3.82
C LEU A 133 8.39 6.29 2.33
N LEU A 134 7.15 6.01 1.92
CA LEU A 134 6.83 5.75 0.51
C LEU A 134 7.05 6.99 -0.38
N PRO A 135 6.55 8.20 -0.04
CA PRO A 135 6.77 9.38 -0.88
C PRO A 135 8.24 9.84 -0.89
N ILE A 136 8.95 9.76 0.24
CA ILE A 136 10.40 10.06 0.28
C ILE A 136 11.17 9.05 -0.57
N GLY A 137 10.87 7.76 -0.43
CA GLY A 137 11.47 6.70 -1.23
C GLY A 137 11.25 6.94 -2.73
N ALA A 138 10.00 7.23 -3.12
CA ALA A 138 9.65 7.58 -4.49
C ALA A 138 10.42 8.81 -4.99
N MET A 139 10.55 9.85 -4.17
CA MET A 139 11.32 11.05 -4.52
C MET A 139 12.80 10.73 -4.74
N ILE A 140 13.42 9.92 -3.87
CA ILE A 140 14.82 9.48 -4.03
C ILE A 140 14.98 8.68 -5.32
N TYR A 141 14.07 7.74 -5.60
CA TYR A 141 14.10 6.97 -6.85
C TYR A 141 13.95 7.85 -8.09
N VAL A 142 12.99 8.78 -8.08
CA VAL A 142 12.77 9.69 -9.21
C VAL A 142 13.99 10.59 -9.41
N LEU A 143 14.55 11.16 -8.35
CA LEU A 143 15.77 11.98 -8.42
C LEU A 143 16.97 11.16 -8.90
N PHE A 144 17.12 9.90 -8.47
CA PHE A 144 18.19 9.02 -8.92
C PHE A 144 18.07 8.68 -10.42
N CYS A 145 16.86 8.43 -10.91
CA CYS A 145 16.59 8.14 -12.32
C CYS A 145 16.69 9.37 -13.24
N THR A 146 16.36 10.57 -12.73
CA THR A 146 16.27 11.80 -13.54
C THR A 146 17.49 12.72 -13.42
N SER A 147 18.17 12.73 -12.28
CA SER A 147 19.34 13.58 -12.04
C SER A 147 20.57 13.10 -12.80
N LYS A 148 21.41 14.06 -13.24
CA LYS A 148 22.71 13.80 -13.88
C LYS A 148 23.73 13.16 -12.93
N TRP A 149 23.52 13.27 -11.62
CA TRP A 149 24.39 12.69 -10.59
C TRP A 149 24.05 11.23 -10.23
N GLY A 150 22.91 10.71 -10.70
CA GLY A 150 22.48 9.33 -10.51
C GLY A 150 22.70 8.48 -11.77
N TRP A 151 21.66 7.74 -12.16
CA TRP A 151 21.68 6.88 -13.35
C TRP A 151 21.58 7.70 -14.64
N GLY A 152 20.89 8.85 -14.59
CA GLY A 152 20.62 9.71 -15.73
C GLY A 152 19.53 9.16 -16.65
N PHE A 153 18.56 10.02 -16.99
CA PHE A 153 17.35 9.63 -17.72
C PHE A 153 17.63 8.91 -19.05
N ASP A 154 18.72 9.27 -19.74
CA ASP A 154 19.04 8.68 -21.05
C ASP A 154 19.63 7.25 -20.93
N LYS A 155 20.28 6.91 -19.81
CA LYS A 155 20.68 5.51 -19.51
C LYS A 155 19.49 4.71 -18.98
N TYR A 156 18.64 5.32 -18.15
CA TYR A 156 17.40 4.70 -17.67
C TYR A 156 16.47 4.32 -18.83
N LEU A 157 16.25 5.24 -19.78
CA LEU A 157 15.44 4.98 -20.97
C LEU A 157 16.04 3.89 -21.87
N ARG A 158 17.38 3.73 -21.87
CA ARG A 158 18.05 2.67 -22.63
C ARG A 158 17.79 1.30 -21.98
N GLU A 159 17.87 1.24 -20.65
CA GLU A 159 17.61 0.01 -19.88
C GLU A 159 16.14 -0.41 -19.96
N CYS A 160 15.21 0.54 -19.78
CA CYS A 160 13.77 0.28 -19.92
C CYS A 160 13.38 -0.17 -21.34
N ASN A 161 14.12 0.25 -22.36
CA ASN A 161 13.89 -0.12 -23.76
C ASN A 161 14.77 -1.27 -24.25
N TYR A 162 15.57 -1.90 -23.37
CA TYR A 162 16.43 -3.02 -23.72
C TYR A 162 15.62 -4.30 -23.99
N GLY A 163 14.45 -4.44 -23.34
CA GLY A 163 13.53 -5.55 -23.55
C GLY A 163 12.67 -5.42 -24.82
N GLY A 164 12.04 -6.54 -25.23
CA GLY A 164 11.15 -6.61 -26.41
C GLY A 164 9.74 -6.05 -26.21
N GLY A 165 9.48 -5.36 -25.10
CA GLY A 165 8.17 -4.80 -24.76
C GLY A 165 7.89 -3.42 -25.37
N TYR A 166 6.77 -2.81 -24.96
CA TYR A 166 6.43 -1.44 -25.35
C TYR A 166 7.51 -0.45 -24.93
N LYS A 167 8.09 0.25 -25.91
CA LYS A 167 9.18 1.19 -25.67
C LYS A 167 8.68 2.49 -25.05
N MET A 168 9.29 2.89 -23.94
CA MET A 168 9.13 4.20 -23.33
C MET A 168 9.60 5.30 -24.29
N LYS A 169 8.68 6.18 -24.67
CA LYS A 169 8.97 7.31 -25.57
C LYS A 169 9.67 8.44 -24.81
N LYS A 170 10.65 9.08 -25.45
CA LYS A 170 11.41 10.22 -24.90
C LYS A 170 10.55 11.43 -24.50
N TRP A 171 9.33 11.56 -25.02
CA TRP A 171 8.41 12.64 -24.65
C TRP A 171 7.89 12.54 -23.20
N LEU A 172 8.06 11.40 -22.55
CA LEU A 172 7.77 11.26 -21.11
C LEU A 172 8.86 11.90 -20.22
N LYS A 173 10.02 12.27 -20.78
CA LYS A 173 11.13 12.91 -20.05
C LYS A 173 10.71 14.10 -19.18
N PRO A 174 9.98 15.12 -19.69
CA PRO A 174 9.49 16.22 -18.86
C PRO A 174 8.51 15.77 -17.77
N TYR A 175 7.68 14.75 -18.02
CA TYR A 175 6.76 14.20 -17.01
C TYR A 175 7.54 13.57 -15.85
N PHE A 176 8.53 12.74 -16.14
CA PHE A 176 9.37 12.12 -15.10
C PHE A 176 10.26 13.12 -14.36
N MET A 177 10.74 14.16 -15.05
CA MET A 177 11.69 15.13 -14.49
C MET A 177 11.05 16.27 -13.70
N TYR A 178 9.82 16.66 -14.03
CA TYR A 178 9.14 17.79 -13.39
C TYR A 178 7.81 17.39 -12.74
N VAL A 179 6.96 16.64 -13.43
CA VAL A 179 5.61 16.35 -12.94
C VAL A 179 5.65 15.37 -11.76
N LEU A 180 6.41 14.26 -11.87
CA LEU A 180 6.51 13.27 -10.79
C LEU A 180 7.11 13.82 -9.50
N PRO A 181 8.27 14.52 -9.49
CA PRO A 181 8.83 15.09 -8.27
C PRO A 181 7.89 16.08 -7.59
N ILE A 182 7.25 16.95 -8.38
CA ILE A 182 6.32 17.96 -7.86
C ILE A 182 5.11 17.25 -7.23
N LEU A 183 4.52 16.27 -7.91
CA LEU A 183 3.41 15.50 -7.36
C LEU A 183 3.79 14.77 -6.07
N THR A 184 4.95 14.10 -6.03
CA THR A 184 5.41 13.42 -4.81
C THR A 184 5.67 14.40 -3.66
N LEU A 185 6.15 15.60 -3.97
CA LEU A 185 6.40 16.64 -2.97
C LEU A 185 5.07 17.22 -2.43
N VAL A 186 4.08 17.42 -3.29
CA VAL A 186 2.72 17.82 -2.87
C VAL A 186 2.11 16.75 -1.96
N ILE A 187 2.22 15.47 -2.34
CA ILE A 187 1.71 14.35 -1.52
C ILE A 187 2.44 14.30 -0.17
N LEU A 188 3.76 14.50 -0.13
CA LEU A 188 4.52 14.55 1.10
C LEU A 188 4.05 15.70 2.01
N ILE A 189 3.83 16.89 1.46
CA ILE A 189 3.34 18.06 2.23
C ILE A 189 1.93 17.78 2.75
N GLN A 190 1.03 17.27 1.91
CA GLN A 190 -0.32 16.91 2.34
C GLN A 190 -0.30 15.82 3.40
N GLY A 191 0.53 14.80 3.23
CA GLY A 191 0.73 13.74 4.21
C GLY A 191 1.25 14.29 5.54
N LEU A 192 2.12 15.29 5.56
CA LEU A 192 2.61 15.90 6.80
C LEU A 192 1.59 16.81 7.49
N LEU A 193 0.68 17.42 6.71
CA LEU A 193 -0.37 18.32 7.20
C LEU A 193 -1.63 17.58 7.68
N ALA A 194 -1.82 16.33 7.25
CA ALA A 194 -2.94 15.48 7.61
C ALA A 194 -2.78 14.90 9.01
#